data_AF-A0A7G8G332-F1
#
_entry.id   AF-A0A7G8G332-F1
#
_cell.length_a   1.000
_cell.length_b   1.000
_cell.length_c   1.000
_cell.angle_alpha   90.00
_cell.angle_beta   90.00
_cell.angle_gamma   90.00
#
_symmetry.space_group_name_H-M   'P 1'
#
loop_
_entity.id
_entity.type
_entity.pdbx_description
1 polymer ?
#
loop_
_entity_poly.entity_id
_entity_poly.type
_entity_poly.pdbx_seq_one_letter_code
_entity_poly.pdbx_strand_id
1 'polypeptide(L)' 'MQPTAYDNSLADQSAFHLRTLVLGRLVGIRRITTDRYGRTVAELFIDNTSVGQQQVENGHAVISQRHAWQCAWATHRTDQ' A
#
# COMPACT_ATOMS: atom_id res chain seq x y z
N MET A 1 20.31 18.43 -24.66
CA MET A 1 19.33 17.62 -23.89
C MET A 1 19.01 18.38 -22.62
N GLN A 2 17.77 18.86 -22.46
CA GLN A 2 17.30 19.30 -21.15
C GLN A 2 16.94 18.04 -20.35
N PRO A 3 17.31 17.91 -19.07
CA PRO A 3 16.87 16.79 -18.25
C PRO A 3 15.36 16.90 -18.08
N THR A 4 14.59 15.94 -18.59
CA THR A 4 13.18 15.83 -18.20
C THR A 4 13.17 15.28 -16.77
N ALA A 5 13.11 16.16 -15.77
CA ALA A 5 12.83 15.76 -14.41
C ALA A 5 11.40 15.18 -14.40
N TYR A 6 11.27 13.88 -14.16
CA TYR A 6 9.96 13.25 -13.98
C TYR A 6 9.30 13.82 -12.73
N ASP A 7 8.04 14.23 -12.84
CA ASP A 7 7.24 14.60 -11.67
C ASP A 7 6.93 13.34 -10.86
N ASN A 8 7.63 13.19 -9.74
CA ASN A 8 7.48 12.09 -8.80
C ASN A 8 6.70 12.51 -7.54
N SER A 9 6.03 13.67 -7.55
CA SER A 9 5.35 14.23 -6.37
C SER A 9 4.33 13.28 -5.73
N LEU A 10 3.58 12.52 -6.55
CA LEU A 10 2.64 11.51 -6.06
C LEU A 10 3.33 10.34 -5.35
N ALA A 11 4.49 9.91 -5.86
CA ALA A 11 5.28 8.86 -5.24
C ALA A 11 5.87 9.34 -3.90
N ASP A 12 6.34 10.58 -3.85
CA ASP A 12 6.87 11.19 -2.63
C ASP A 12 5.78 11.34 -1.56
N GLN A 13 4.57 11.78 -1.95
CA GLN A 13 3.42 11.86 -1.03
C GLN A 13 3.00 10.49 -0.50
N SER A 14 2.96 9.47 -1.37
CA SER A 14 2.65 8.08 -0.98
C SER A 14 3.66 7.52 0.02
N ALA A 15 4.95 7.73 -0.25
CA ALA A 15 6.03 7.31 0.63
C ALA A 15 6.01 8.07 1.97
N PHE A 16 5.71 9.37 1.94
CA PHE A 16 5.55 10.17 3.15
C PHE A 16 4.39 9.67 4.02
N HIS A 17 3.21 9.46 3.44
CA HIS A 17 2.07 8.94 4.19
C HIS A 17 2.33 7.53 4.74
N LEU A 18 3.03 6.66 4.00
CA LEU A 18 3.43 5.36 4.56
C LEU A 18 4.26 5.52 5.84
N ARG A 19 5.22 6.44 5.80
CA ARG A 19 6.12 6.71 6.93
C ARG A 19 5.35 7.20 8.16
N THR A 20 4.38 8.11 7.98
CA THR A 20 3.57 8.59 9.10
C THR A 20 2.74 7.48 9.74
N LEU A 21 2.34 6.46 8.97
CA LEU A 21 1.60 5.32 9.48
C LEU A 21 2.46 4.34 10.29
N VAL A 22 3.71 4.08 9.88
CA VAL A 22 4.48 2.92 10.39
C VAL A 22 5.73 3.26 11.19
N LEU A 23 6.31 4.47 11.04
CA LEU A 23 7.57 4.79 11.73
C LEU A 23 7.38 4.82 13.24
N GLY A 24 8.27 4.12 13.95
CA GLY A 24 8.26 4.05 15.41
C GLY A 24 7.13 3.22 16.01
N ARG A 25 6.35 2.49 15.19
CA ARG A 25 5.19 1.70 15.64
C ARG A 25 5.42 0.21 15.45
N LEU A 26 4.80 -0.58 16.31
CA LEU A 26 4.75 -2.03 16.14
C LEU A 26 3.78 -2.37 14.99
N VAL A 27 4.26 -3.11 14.01
CA VAL A 27 3.47 -3.48 12.81
C VAL A 27 3.15 -4.97 12.85
N GLY A 28 1.86 -5.30 12.78
CA GLY A 28 1.40 -6.67 12.54
C GLY A 28 1.59 -7.07 11.08
N ILE A 29 2.02 -8.31 10.83
CA ILE A 29 2.26 -8.81 9.47
C ILE A 29 1.45 -10.09 9.25
N ARG A 30 0.56 -10.07 8.25
CA ARG A 30 -0.09 -11.27 7.71
C ARG A 30 0.55 -11.61 6.37
N ARG A 31 1.35 -12.68 6.33
CA ARG A 31 1.95 -13.16 5.08
C ARG A 31 0.85 -13.76 4.20
N ILE A 32 0.82 -13.36 2.93
CA ILE A 32 -0.17 -13.83 1.95
C ILE A 32 0.47 -14.90 1.07
N THR A 33 1.58 -14.55 0.42
CA THR A 33 2.28 -15.46 -0.50
C THR A 33 3.72 -14.99 -0.71
N THR A 34 4.45 -15.73 -1.54
CA THR A 34 5.76 -15.33 -2.05
C THR A 34 5.64 -15.13 -3.56
N ASP A 35 6.15 -14.02 -4.06
CA ASP A 35 6.13 -13.74 -5.50
C ASP A 35 7.18 -14.57 -6.26
N ARG A 36 7.18 -14.45 -7.60
CA ARG A 36 8.12 -15.17 -8.48
C ARG A 36 9.61 -14.85 -8.24
N TYR A 37 9.91 -13.81 -7.48
CA TYR A 37 11.26 -13.37 -7.13
C TYR A 37 11.64 -13.76 -5.70
N GLY A 38 10.82 -14.53 -5.00
CA GLY A 38 11.09 -14.93 -3.62
C GLY A 38 10.74 -13.87 -2.57
N ARG A 39 10.06 -12.77 -2.94
CA ARG A 39 9.69 -11.71 -2.00
C ARG A 39 8.36 -12.04 -1.33
N THR A 40 8.24 -11.80 -0.03
CA THR A 40 6.97 -11.96 0.68
C THR A 40 5.99 -10.85 0.31
N VAL A 41 4.82 -11.23 -0.19
CA VAL A 41 3.64 -10.38 -0.29
C VAL A 41 2.87 -10.52 1.02
N ALA A 42 2.62 -9.41 1.70
CA ALA A 42 1.97 -9.41 3.00
C ALA A 42 1.03 -8.21 3.14
N GLU A 43 0.05 -8.39 4.01
CA GLU A 43 -0.75 -7.31 4.54
C GLU A 43 -0.17 -6.84 5.87
N LEU A 44 -0.05 -5.53 6.03
CA LEU A 44 0.45 -4.88 7.24
C LEU A 44 -0.70 -4.29 8.04
N PHE A 45 -0.59 -4.35 9.36
CA PHE A 45 -1.59 -3.87 10.29
C PHE A 45 -0.99 -2.97 11.35
N ILE A 46 -1.70 -1.90 11.67
CA ILE A 46 -1.45 -1.01 12.78
C ILE A 46 -2.77 -0.87 13.53
N ASP A 47 -2.77 -1.11 14.85
CA ASP A 47 -3.97 -1.03 15.68
C ASP A 47 -5.18 -1.77 15.06
N ASN A 48 -4.93 -3.00 14.59
CA ASN A 48 -5.88 -3.89 13.92
C ASN A 48 -6.48 -3.34 12.60
N THR A 49 -5.91 -2.27 12.05
CA THR A 49 -6.33 -1.64 10.79
C THR A 49 -5.28 -1.86 9.71
N SER A 50 -5.71 -2.19 8.49
CA SER A 50 -4.81 -2.44 7.37
C SER A 50 -4.11 -1.14 6.93
N VAL A 51 -2.79 -1.19 6.81
CA VAL A 51 -1.98 -0.04 6.33
C VAL A 51 -2.27 0.24 4.86
N GLY A 52 -2.45 -0.81 4.05
CA GLY A 52 -2.80 -0.68 2.64
C GLY A 52 -4.18 -0.05 2.44
N GLN A 53 -5.15 -0.41 3.28
CA GLN A 53 -6.48 0.22 3.27
C GLN A 53 -6.39 1.70 3.57
N GLN A 54 -5.68 2.09 4.64
CA GLN A 54 -5.48 3.49 4.99
C GLN A 54 -4.80 4.27 3.88
N GLN A 55 -3.80 3.70 3.20
CA GLN A 55 -3.17 4.34 2.05
C GLN A 55 -4.16 4.62 0.91
N VAL A 56 -5.07 3.69 0.62
CA VAL A 56 -6.10 3.88 -0.42
C VAL A 56 -7.15 4.89 0.00
N GLU A 57 -7.63 4.82 1.24
CA GLU A 57 -8.66 5.73 1.77
C GLU A 57 -8.17 7.18 1.83
N ASN A 58 -6.88 7.40 2.07
CA ASN A 58 -6.26 8.73 2.07
C ASN A 58 -5.75 9.18 0.67
N GLY A 59 -6.05 8.43 -0.40
CA GLY A 59 -5.70 8.83 -1.77
C GLY A 59 -4.23 8.65 -2.15
N HIS A 60 -3.46 7.89 -1.37
CA HIS A 60 -2.02 7.70 -1.53
C HIS A 60 -1.65 6.35 -2.19
N ALA A 61 -2.62 5.48 -2.44
CA ALA A 61 -2.44 4.23 -3.16
C ALA A 61 -3.71 3.84 -3.93
N VAL A 62 -3.55 2.93 -4.89
CA VAL A 62 -4.65 2.35 -5.67
C VAL A 62 -4.69 0.83 -5.50
N ILE A 63 -5.88 0.25 -5.61
CA ILE A 63 -6.07 -1.20 -5.52
C ILE A 63 -5.62 -1.84 -6.84
N SER A 64 -4.72 -2.82 -6.75
CA SER A 64 -4.42 -3.69 -7.88
C SER A 64 -5.57 -4.70 -8.05
N GLN A 65 -6.44 -4.50 -9.05
CA GLN A 65 -7.61 -5.37 -9.27
C GLN A 65 -7.24 -6.86 -9.40
N ARG A 66 -6.10 -7.17 -10.05
CA ARG A 66 -5.58 -8.54 -10.16
C ARG A 66 -5.38 -9.23 -8.80
N HIS A 67 -5.08 -8.46 -7.76
CA HIS A 67 -4.71 -8.95 -6.44
C HIS A 67 -5.72 -8.55 -5.35
N ALA A 68 -6.83 -7.89 -5.69
CA ALA A 68 -7.80 -7.38 -4.73
C ALA A 68 -8.35 -8.49 -3.82
N TRP A 69 -8.57 -9.68 -4.36
CA TRP A 69 -9.05 -10.86 -3.63
C TRP A 69 -8.14 -11.33 -2.49
N GLN A 70 -6.87 -10.88 -2.43
CA GLN A 70 -5.91 -11.28 -1.40
C GLN A 70 -6.14 -10.58 -0.06
N CYS A 71 -6.90 -9.47 -0.07
CA CYS A 71 -7.25 -8.69 1.11
C CYS A 71 -8.77 -8.49 1.12
N ALA A 72 -9.47 -8.96 2.16
CA ALA A 72 -10.93 -8.90 2.22
C ALA A 72 -11.48 -7.48 1.99
N TRP A 73 -10.85 -6.47 2.61
CA TRP A 73 -11.25 -5.06 2.46
C TRP A 73 -11.11 -4.52 1.03
N ALA A 74 -10.20 -5.08 0.21
CA ALA A 74 -9.91 -4.56 -1.12
C ALA A 74 -10.90 -5.05 -2.20
N THR A 75 -11.74 -6.04 -1.88
CA THR A 75 -12.75 -6.57 -2.82
C THR A 75 -14.03 -5.75 -2.89
N HIS A 76 -14.31 -4.90 -1.89
CA HIS A 76 -15.60 -4.20 -1.76
C HIS A 76 -15.61 -2.77 -2.29
N ARG A 77 -14.50 -2.24 -2.81
CA ARG A 77 -14.49 -0.92 -3.49
C ARG A 77 -14.84 -1.07 -4.98
N THR A 78 -16.07 -1.49 -5.23
CA THR A 78 -16.82 -1.02 -6.40
C THR A 78 -17.59 0.20 -5.89
N ASP A 79 -17.53 1.32 -6.61
CA ASP A 79 -18.21 2.59 -6.34
C ASP A 79 -17.36 3.64 -5.60
N GLN A 80 -16.47 4.30 -6.36
CA GLN A 80 -16.30 5.76 -6.35
C GLN A 80 -15.98 6.24 -7.76
#